data_AF-A0A4C1ZG93-F1
#
_entry.id   AF-A0A4C1ZG93-F1
#
_cell.length_a   1.000
_cell.length_b   1.000
_cell.length_c   1.000
_cell.angle_alpha   90.00
_cell.angle_beta   90.00
_cell.angle_gamma   90.00
#
_symmetry.space_group_name_H-M   'P 1'
#
loop_
_entity.id
_entity.type
_entity.pdbx_description
1 polymer ?
#
loop_
_entity_poly.entity_id
_entity_poly.type
_entity_poly.pdbx_seq_one_letter_code
_entity_poly.pdbx_strand_id
1 'polypeptide(L)'
;MGKTAAESHRILLEVYDEHALAEQTCRKWFARFKSGDFELDDKERPGQPKKFEDEELQGLLDVDSCQTLQELATSLAVDLSTVGKRLKTMGMIQKQGYWVPYELKLRDIERRFLTCELLLERQNERVFCTELSLVMKMDPL
;
A
#
# COMPACT_ATOMS: atom_id res chain seq x y z
N MET A 1 28.69 -13.38 -39.20
CA MET A 1 27.85 -14.41 -39.86
C MET A 1 26.62 -14.61 -39.00
N GLY A 2 25.47 -14.10 -39.42
CA GLY A 2 24.22 -14.26 -38.68
C GLY A 2 23.27 -15.11 -39.51
N LYS A 3 22.70 -16.17 -38.92
CA LYS A 3 21.57 -16.89 -39.52
C LYS A 3 20.43 -15.90 -39.74
N THR A 4 19.69 -16.05 -40.83
CA THR A 4 18.51 -15.22 -41.08
C THR A 4 17.32 -15.68 -40.23
N ALA A 5 16.31 -14.82 -40.06
CA ALA A 5 15.10 -15.19 -39.32
C ALA A 5 14.41 -16.43 -39.89
N ALA A 6 14.43 -16.60 -41.22
CA ALA A 6 13.86 -17.75 -41.91
C ALA A 6 14.67 -19.04 -41.67
N GLU A 7 16.00 -18.96 -41.65
CA GLU A 7 16.86 -20.10 -41.32
C GLU A 7 16.68 -20.53 -39.86
N SER A 8 16.61 -19.58 -38.93
CA SER A 8 16.30 -19.87 -37.53
C SER A 8 14.92 -20.50 -37.36
N HIS A 9 13.91 -20.05 -38.11
CA HIS A 9 12.58 -20.67 -38.09
C HIS A 9 12.60 -22.12 -38.59
N ARG A 10 13.34 -22.44 -39.65
CA ARG A 10 13.50 -23.82 -40.14
C ARG A 10 14.15 -24.73 -39.09
N ILE A 11 15.17 -24.24 -38.39
CA ILE A 11 15.81 -24.99 -37.30
C ILE A 11 14.83 -25.19 -36.14
N LEU A 12 14.02 -24.17 -35.81
CA LEU A 12 13.00 -24.30 -34.77
C LEU A 12 11.93 -25.34 -35.14
N LEU A 13 11.50 -25.38 -36.40
CA LEU A 13 10.59 -26.43 -36.90
C LEU A 13 11.22 -27.82 -36.83
N GLU A 14 12.49 -27.97 -37.18
CA GLU A 14 13.18 -29.27 -37.12
C GLU A 14 13.29 -29.81 -35.68
N VAL A 15 13.48 -28.92 -34.69
CA VAL A 15 13.68 -29.32 -33.29
C VAL A 15 12.38 -29.45 -32.51
N TYR A 16 11.41 -28.55 -32.75
CA TYR A 16 10.19 -28.43 -31.94
C TYR A 16 8.91 -28.80 -32.69
N ASP A 17 9.00 -29.06 -34.00
CA ASP A 17 7.91 -29.47 -34.88
C ASP A 17 6.64 -28.61 -34.68
N GLU A 18 5.53 -29.21 -34.24
CA GLU A 18 4.24 -28.53 -34.03
C GLU A 18 4.27 -27.43 -32.95
N HIS A 19 5.27 -27.44 -32.05
CA HIS A 19 5.43 -26.45 -30.97
C HIS A 19 6.34 -25.27 -31.37
N ALA A 20 6.84 -25.26 -32.61
CA ALA A 20 7.72 -24.20 -33.08
C ALA A 20 7.01 -22.85 -33.22
N LEU A 21 7.74 -21.76 -32.95
CA LEU A 21 7.24 -20.40 -33.16
C LEU A 21 6.97 -20.13 -34.64
N ALA A 22 5.88 -19.43 -34.94
CA ALA A 22 5.58 -18.96 -36.29
C ALA A 22 6.72 -18.09 -36.85
N GLU A 23 6.95 -18.15 -38.17
CA GLU A 23 8.00 -17.37 -38.85
C GLU A 23 7.87 -15.87 -38.58
N GLN A 24 6.62 -15.37 -38.51
CA GLN A 24 6.34 -13.97 -38.19
C GLN A 24 6.88 -13.56 -36.81
N THR A 25 6.79 -14.45 -35.82
CA THR A 25 7.33 -14.24 -34.48
C THR A 25 8.85 -14.19 -34.51
N CYS A 26 9.49 -15.10 -35.26
CA CYS A 26 10.94 -15.07 -35.47
C CYS A 26 11.40 -13.75 -36.09
N ARG A 27 10.70 -13.26 -37.13
CA ARG A 27 11.01 -11.97 -37.77
C ARG A 27 10.86 -10.78 -36.80
N LYS A 28 9.82 -10.78 -35.96
CA LYS A 28 9.62 -9.75 -34.92
C LYS A 28 10.78 -9.72 -33.91
N TRP A 29 11.20 -10.88 -33.41
CA TRP A 29 12.35 -11.00 -32.51
C TRP A 29 13.65 -10.55 -33.16
N PHE A 30 13.90 -10.94 -34.41
CA PHE A 30 15.08 -10.48 -35.15
C PHE A 30 15.09 -8.97 -35.36
N ALA A 31 13.93 -8.34 -35.60
CA ALA A 31 13.83 -6.89 -35.68
C ALA A 31 14.16 -6.23 -34.33
N ARG A 32 13.65 -6.78 -33.23
CA ARG A 32 13.92 -6.33 -31.85
C ARG A 32 15.41 -6.42 -31.49
N PHE A 33 16.06 -7.53 -31.81
CA PHE A 33 17.50 -7.72 -31.61
C PHE A 33 18.34 -6.76 -32.48
N LYS A 34 17.90 -6.48 -33.71
CA LYS A 34 18.55 -5.49 -34.58
C LYS A 34 18.43 -4.06 -34.05
N SER A 35 17.37 -3.74 -33.31
CA SER A 35 17.24 -2.45 -32.62
C SER A 35 18.03 -2.37 -31.31
N GLY A 36 18.79 -3.42 -30.94
CA GLY A 36 19.59 -3.46 -29.71
C GLY A 36 18.79 -3.81 -28.45
N ASP A 37 17.52 -4.20 -28.58
CA ASP A 37 16.67 -4.66 -27.48
C ASP A 37 16.80 -6.19 -27.40
N PHE A 38 17.58 -6.65 -26.43
CA PHE A 38 17.85 -8.07 -26.16
C PHE A 38 17.07 -8.60 -24.96
N GLU A 39 16.14 -7.81 -24.40
CA GLU A 39 15.30 -8.26 -23.29
C GLU A 39 14.35 -9.37 -23.80
N LEU A 40 14.39 -10.52 -23.13
CA LEU A 40 13.56 -11.67 -23.48
C LEU A 40 12.19 -11.62 -22.80
N ASP A 41 12.06 -10.83 -21.75
CA ASP A 41 10.81 -10.68 -21.02
C ASP A 41 9.79 -9.87 -21.84
N ASP A 42 8.52 -10.21 -21.62
CA ASP A 42 7.41 -9.41 -22.10
C ASP A 42 7.46 -8.04 -21.43
N LYS A 43 7.30 -6.99 -22.25
CA LYS A 43 7.10 -5.65 -21.71
C LYS A 43 5.81 -5.60 -20.91
N GLU A 44 5.75 -4.69 -19.96
CA GLU A 44 4.54 -4.43 -19.19
C GLU A 44 3.37 -4.25 -20.16
N ARG A 45 2.41 -5.17 -20.08
CA ARG A 45 1.24 -5.11 -20.93
C ARG A 45 0.35 -3.98 -20.41
N PRO A 46 -0.19 -3.13 -21.29
CA PRO A 46 -1.18 -2.15 -20.88
C PRO A 46 -2.35 -2.92 -20.25
N GLY A 47 -2.50 -2.75 -18.94
CA GLY A 47 -3.57 -3.38 -18.17
C GLY A 47 -4.91 -2.74 -18.47
N GLN A 48 -5.95 -3.21 -17.77
CA GLN A 48 -7.23 -2.52 -17.76
C GLN A 48 -7.05 -1.14 -17.12
N PRO A 49 -7.56 -0.05 -17.74
CA PRO A 49 -7.51 1.27 -17.12
C PRO A 49 -8.23 1.25 -15.76
N LYS A 50 -7.68 1.99 -14.79
CA LYS A 50 -8.32 2.15 -13.48
C LYS A 50 -9.67 2.84 -13.64
N LYS A 51 -10.67 2.34 -12.91
CA LYS A 51 -12.02 2.95 -12.90
C LYS A 51 -12.10 4.22 -12.04
N PHE A 52 -11.24 4.34 -11.03
CA PHE A 52 -11.10 5.47 -10.12
C PHE A 52 -9.67 5.53 -9.57
N GLU A 53 -9.26 6.69 -9.05
CA GLU A 53 -7.93 6.89 -8.47
C GLU A 53 -7.90 6.63 -6.95
N ASP A 54 -6.72 6.33 -6.40
CA ASP A 54 -6.60 6.01 -4.97
C ASP A 54 -6.99 7.16 -4.06
N GLU A 55 -6.73 8.38 -4.51
CA GLU A 55 -7.04 9.62 -3.82
C GLU A 55 -8.55 9.81 -3.66
N GLU A 56 -9.35 9.35 -4.61
CA GLU A 56 -10.81 9.43 -4.56
C GLU A 56 -11.37 8.48 -3.49
N LEU A 57 -10.86 7.25 -3.44
CA LEU A 57 -11.22 6.29 -2.41
C LEU A 57 -10.72 6.70 -1.02
N GLN A 58 -9.51 7.27 -0.94
CA GLN A 58 -8.97 7.81 0.31
C GLN A 58 -9.83 8.96 0.84
N GLY A 59 -10.25 9.88 -0.03
CA GLY A 59 -11.10 11.01 0.35
C GLY A 59 -12.44 10.58 0.95
N LEU A 60 -13.03 9.48 0.47
CA LEU A 60 -14.26 8.92 1.06
C LEU A 60 -14.02 8.38 2.47
N LEU A 61 -12.90 7.68 2.68
CA LEU A 61 -12.54 7.09 3.98
C LEU A 61 -12.11 8.13 5.01
N ASP A 62 -11.55 9.26 4.58
CA ASP A 62 -11.19 10.37 5.47
C ASP A 62 -12.43 11.09 6.02
N VAL A 63 -13.54 11.08 5.26
CA VAL A 63 -14.84 11.60 5.72
C VAL A 63 -15.50 10.63 6.68
N ASP A 64 -15.54 9.34 6.33
CA ASP A 64 -16.08 8.30 7.21
C ASP A 64 -15.35 6.96 7.00
N SER A 65 -14.47 6.64 7.95
CA SER A 65 -13.70 5.39 7.94
C SER A 65 -14.54 4.12 8.18
N CYS A 66 -15.79 4.27 8.63
CA CYS A 66 -16.69 3.16 8.97
C CYS A 66 -17.60 2.72 7.81
N GLN A 67 -17.46 3.33 6.62
CA GLN A 67 -18.27 3.00 5.45
C GLN A 67 -18.15 1.53 5.04
N THR A 68 -19.26 0.99 4.57
CA THR A 68 -19.33 -0.35 4.01
C THR A 68 -18.79 -0.38 2.58
N LEU A 69 -18.32 -1.56 2.14
CA LEU A 69 -17.92 -1.77 0.75
C LEU A 69 -19.04 -1.42 -0.26
N GLN A 70 -20.30 -1.59 0.15
CA GLN A 70 -21.44 -1.29 -0.72
C GLN A 70 -21.66 0.22 -0.88
N GLU A 71 -21.50 1.01 0.18
CA GLU A 71 -21.58 2.47 0.10
C GLU A 71 -20.45 3.03 -0.76
N LEU A 72 -19.21 2.55 -0.57
CA LEU A 72 -18.05 2.91 -1.38
C LEU A 72 -18.22 2.52 -2.86
N ALA A 73 -18.79 1.34 -3.12
CA ALA A 73 -19.07 0.89 -4.48
C ALA A 73 -20.14 1.76 -5.16
N THR A 74 -21.14 2.19 -4.40
CA THR A 74 -22.22 3.04 -4.89
C THR A 74 -21.73 4.45 -5.18
N SER A 75 -20.90 5.03 -4.31
CA SER A 75 -20.33 6.38 -4.51
C SER A 75 -19.38 6.43 -5.72
N LEU A 76 -18.54 5.40 -5.88
CA LEU A 76 -17.58 5.30 -6.99
C LEU A 76 -18.19 4.72 -8.29
N ALA A 77 -19.47 4.34 -8.27
CA ALA A 77 -20.15 3.67 -9.39
C ALA A 77 -19.39 2.45 -9.95
N VAL A 78 -18.83 1.63 -9.06
CA VAL A 78 -18.06 0.42 -9.41
C VAL A 78 -18.59 -0.81 -8.69
N ASP A 79 -18.18 -1.99 -9.16
CA ASP A 79 -18.50 -3.25 -8.49
C ASP A 79 -17.81 -3.35 -7.11
N LEU A 80 -18.49 -3.94 -6.11
CA LEU A 80 -17.93 -4.19 -4.77
C LEU A 80 -16.56 -4.87 -4.81
N SER A 81 -16.38 -5.83 -5.73
CA SER A 81 -15.13 -6.56 -5.87
C SER A 81 -13.96 -5.66 -6.29
N THR A 82 -14.24 -4.59 -7.03
CA THR A 82 -13.23 -3.59 -7.44
C THR A 82 -12.73 -2.82 -6.23
N VAL A 83 -13.65 -2.33 -5.40
CA VAL A 83 -13.31 -1.60 -4.16
C VAL A 83 -12.53 -2.50 -3.21
N GLY A 84 -13.00 -3.72 -2.95
CA GLY A 84 -12.33 -4.65 -2.04
C GLY A 84 -10.91 -5.03 -2.49
N LYS A 85 -10.71 -5.29 -3.79
CA LYS A 85 -9.37 -5.52 -4.35
C LYS A 85 -8.48 -4.30 -4.17
N ARG A 86 -9.01 -3.10 -4.43
CA ARG A 86 -8.25 -1.85 -4.34
C ARG A 86 -7.81 -1.55 -2.92
N LEU A 87 -8.72 -1.65 -1.94
CA LEU A 87 -8.40 -1.50 -0.52
C LEU A 87 -7.28 -2.45 -0.09
N LYS A 88 -7.32 -3.70 -0.57
CA LYS A 88 -6.26 -4.69 -0.30
C LYS A 88 -4.92 -4.29 -0.93
N THR A 89 -4.93 -3.78 -2.16
CA THR A 89 -3.72 -3.24 -2.83
C THR A 89 -3.15 -2.03 -2.08
N MET A 90 -4.00 -1.19 -1.49
CA MET A 90 -3.58 -0.06 -0.63
C MET A 90 -3.10 -0.51 0.76
N GLY A 91 -3.20 -1.80 1.10
CA GLY A 91 -2.80 -2.32 2.42
C GLY A 91 -3.78 -2.01 3.55
N MET A 92 -5.02 -1.64 3.22
CA MET A 92 -6.04 -1.34 4.22
C MET A 92 -6.66 -2.61 4.81
N ILE A 93 -6.94 -2.55 6.11
CA ILE A 93 -7.58 -3.65 6.85
C ILE A 93 -8.76 -3.11 7.66
N GLN A 94 -9.85 -3.87 7.68
CA GLN A 94 -10.99 -3.55 8.52
C GLN A 94 -10.66 -3.89 9.97
N LYS A 95 -10.79 -2.90 10.86
CA LYS A 95 -10.68 -3.07 12.30
C LYS A 95 -12.01 -2.73 12.95
N GLN A 96 -12.37 -3.48 13.99
CA GLN A 96 -13.53 -3.13 14.80
C GLN A 96 -13.19 -1.92 15.68
N GLY A 97 -14.20 -1.08 15.92
CA GLY A 97 -14.07 0.04 16.86
C GLY A 97 -13.87 -0.44 18.30
N TYR A 98 -13.27 0.40 19.13
CA TYR A 98 -13.13 0.13 20.54
C TYR A 98 -14.44 0.39 21.28
N TRP A 99 -14.76 -0.49 22.24
CA TRP A 99 -15.86 -0.24 23.16
C TRP A 99 -15.45 0.82 24.20
N VAL A 100 -16.22 1.89 24.30
CA VAL A 100 -16.00 2.97 25.27
C VAL A 100 -17.12 2.90 26.32
N PRO A 101 -16.81 2.94 27.64
CA PRO A 101 -17.80 2.69 28.69
C PRO A 101 -19.02 3.60 28.70
N TYR A 102 -18.85 4.87 28.33
CA TYR A 102 -19.94 5.83 28.27
C TYR A 102 -19.52 7.02 27.41
N GLU A 103 -20.52 7.73 26.89
CA GLU A 103 -20.34 8.97 26.16
C GLU A 103 -20.01 10.12 27.13
N LEU A 104 -18.84 10.71 26.97
CA LEU A 104 -18.40 11.84 27.79
C LEU A 104 -19.03 13.13 27.29
N LYS A 105 -19.56 13.94 28.20
CA LYS A 105 -19.98 15.31 27.88
C LYS A 105 -18.75 16.21 27.82
N LEU A 106 -18.86 17.33 27.10
CA LEU A 106 -17.76 18.31 26.97
C LEU A 106 -17.13 18.70 28.32
N ARG A 107 -17.97 18.93 29.34
CA ARG A 107 -17.51 19.25 30.71
C ARG A 107 -16.69 18.12 31.34
N ASP A 108 -17.04 16.87 31.08
CA ASP A 108 -16.34 15.71 31.64
C ASP A 108 -15.00 15.49 30.92
N ILE A 109 -14.96 15.75 29.62
CA ILE A 109 -13.72 15.76 28.83
C ILE A 109 -12.75 16.81 29.38
N GLU A 110 -13.22 18.04 29.55
CA GLU A 110 -12.40 19.16 30.06
C GLU A 110 -11.87 18.90 31.46
N ARG A 111 -12.73 18.43 32.39
CA ARG A 111 -12.30 18.05 33.75
C ARG A 111 -11.26 16.95 33.74
N ARG A 112 -11.43 15.93 32.89
CA ARG A 112 -10.47 14.83 32.75
C ARG A 112 -9.14 15.35 32.22
N PHE A 113 -9.16 16.16 31.17
CA PHE A 113 -7.96 16.77 30.59
C PHE A 113 -7.17 17.55 31.64
N LEU A 114 -7.81 18.52 32.33
CA LEU A 114 -7.16 19.36 33.34
C LEU A 114 -6.62 18.55 34.53
N THR A 115 -7.35 17.52 34.96
CA THR A 115 -6.89 16.65 36.06
C THR A 115 -5.65 15.87 35.64
N CYS A 116 -5.65 15.31 34.43
CA CYS A 116 -4.50 14.59 33.89
C CYS A 116 -3.27 15.49 33.74
N GLU A 117 -3.46 16.70 33.22
CA GLU A 117 -2.40 17.70 33.05
C GLU A 117 -1.74 18.05 34.39
N LEU A 118 -2.55 18.40 35.40
CA LEU A 118 -2.07 18.72 36.76
C LEU A 118 -1.34 17.53 37.42
N LEU A 119 -1.83 16.30 37.23
CA LEU A 119 -1.18 15.11 37.78
C LEU A 119 0.16 14.83 37.09
N LEU A 120 0.24 15.05 35.77
CA LEU A 120 1.46 14.87 35.01
C LEU A 120 2.53 15.90 35.41
N GLU A 121 2.16 17.17 35.58
CA GLU A 121 3.05 18.22 36.09
C GLU A 121 3.62 17.85 37.47
N ARG A 122 2.74 17.48 38.41
CA ARG A 122 3.16 17.05 39.75
C ARG A 122 4.06 15.83 39.72
N GLN A 123 3.83 14.90 38.81
CA GLN A 123 4.70 13.73 38.66
C GLN A 123 6.09 14.15 38.19
N ASN A 124 6.18 15.03 37.20
CA ASN A 124 7.46 15.54 36.70
C ASN A 124 8.22 16.32 37.78
N GLU A 125 7.54 17.15 38.56
CA GLU A 125 8.14 17.84 39.71
C GLU A 125 8.64 16.88 40.79
N ARG A 126 7.88 15.82 41.09
CA ARG A 126 8.30 14.80 42.06
C ARG A 126 9.51 14.01 41.57
N VAL A 127 9.54 13.63 40.29
CA VAL A 127 10.66 12.93 39.67
C VAL A 127 11.91 13.81 39.72
N PHE A 128 11.79 15.08 39.35
CA PHE A 128 12.87 16.07 39.44
C PHE A 128 13.40 16.23 40.88
N CYS A 129 12.50 16.34 41.86
CA CYS A 129 12.88 16.41 43.28
C CYS A 129 13.59 15.13 43.76
N THR A 130 13.15 13.95 43.31
CA THR A 130 13.82 12.69 43.66
C THR A 130 15.20 12.56 43.02
N GLU A 131 15.37 12.97 41.76
CA GLU A 131 16.67 12.96 41.07
C GLU A 131 17.66 13.94 41.71
N LEU A 132 17.23 15.17 42.00
CA LEU A 132 18.06 16.15 42.72
C LEU A 132 18.49 15.64 44.10
N SER A 133 17.58 14.99 44.85
CA SER A 133 17.88 14.45 46.17
C SER A 133 18.89 13.28 46.14
N LEU A 134 18.96 12.55 45.02
CA LEU A 134 19.96 11.50 44.79
C LEU A 134 21.31 12.10 44.41
N VAL A 135 21.33 13.10 43.50
CA VAL A 135 22.55 13.82 43.11
C VAL A 135 23.18 14.50 44.33
N MET A 136 22.40 15.21 45.15
CA MET A 136 22.89 15.87 46.36
C MET A 136 23.36 14.91 47.46
N LYS A 137 22.99 13.62 47.41
CA LYS A 137 23.46 12.59 48.36
C LYS A 137 24.72 11.86 47.88
N MET A 138 25.14 12.02 46.62
CA MET A 138 26.30 11.34 46.06
C MET A 138 27.60 12.17 46.09
N ASP A 139 27.58 13.41 46.59
CA ASP A 139 28.79 14.21 46.82
C ASP A 139 29.16 14.23 48.32
N PRO A 140 30.15 13.43 48.77
CA PRO A 140 30.77 13.62 50.07
C PRO A 140 31.92 14.64 49.98
N LEU A 141 32.01 15.51 51.01
CA LEU A 141 33.20 16.32 51.32
C LEU A 141 34.43 15.44 51.59
#